data_AF-A0A1F9UJ81-F1
#
_entry.id   AF-A0A1F9UJ81-F1
#
_cell.length_a   1.000
_cell.length_b   1.000
_cell.length_c   1.000
_cell.angle_alpha   90.00
_cell.angle_beta   90.00
_cell.angle_gamma   90.00
#
_symmetry.space_group_name_H-M   'P 1'
#
loop_
_entity.id
_entity.type
_entity.pdbx_description
1 polymer ?
#
loop_
_entity_poly.entity_id
_entity_poly.type
_entity_poly.pdbx_seq_one_letter_code
_entity_poly.pdbx_strand_id
1 'polypeptide(L)' 'MKFVVQLEVWVKEHWHPAIRYDTAHGFAHCDILHYGGKVEKVRMPALDYKEALTYADEDLEQNWQAYRERYMKEVPHDG' A
#
# COMPACT_ATOMS: atom_id res chain seq x y z
N MET A 1 15.96 -6.88 10.70
CA MET A 1 15.52 -7.24 9.33
C MET A 1 14.50 -6.18 8.94
N LYS A 2 14.62 -5.55 7.77
CA LYS A 2 13.65 -4.58 7.27
C LYS A 2 13.07 -5.15 5.99
N PHE A 3 11.76 -5.15 5.87
CA PHE A 3 11.08 -5.56 4.63
C PHE A 3 10.21 -4.42 4.12
N VAL A 4 9.94 -4.45 2.83
CA VAL A 4 8.97 -3.59 2.17
C VAL A 4 8.10 -4.49 1.30
N VAL A 5 6.78 -4.39 1.47
CA VAL A 5 5.80 -5.01 0.57
C VAL A 5 4.98 -3.87 -0.02
N GLN A 6 4.79 -3.85 -1.33
CA GLN A 6 4.02 -2.79 -1.99
C GLN A 6 3.14 -3.35 -3.09
N LEU A 7 1.97 -2.73 -3.24
CA LEU A 7 1.08 -2.95 -4.37
C LEU A 7 1.27 -1.82 -5.38
N GLU A 8 1.67 -2.19 -6.59
CA GLU A 8 1.79 -1.27 -7.71
C GLU A 8 0.63 -1.47 -8.69
N VAL A 9 0.11 -0.37 -9.21
CA VAL A 9 -0.96 -0.35 -10.20
C VAL A 9 -0.47 0.31 -11.48
N TRP A 10 -0.81 -0.28 -12.62
CA TRP A 10 -0.45 0.25 -13.93
C TRP A 10 -1.48 1.30 -14.38
N VAL A 11 -1.06 2.55 -14.47
CA VAL A 11 -1.90 3.71 -14.82
C VAL A 11 -1.13 4.61 -15.78
N LYS A 12 -1.76 5.05 -16.88
CA LYS A 12 -1.15 5.97 -17.87
C LYS A 12 0.27 5.55 -18.30
N GLU A 13 0.45 4.26 -18.57
CA GLU A 13 1.74 3.66 -19.01
C GLU A 13 2.88 3.72 -17.97
N HIS A 14 2.55 3.94 -16.71
CA HIS A 14 3.49 3.95 -15.59
C HIS A 14 3.00 3.07 -14.43
N TRP A 15 3.95 2.48 -13.71
CA TRP A 15 3.68 1.82 -12.43
C TRP A 15 3.59 2.87 -11.35
N HIS A 16 2.49 2.84 -10.60
CA HIS A 16 2.30 3.71 -9.45
C HIS A 16 2.08 2.88 -8.19
N PRO A 17 2.78 3.17 -7.09
CA PRO A 17 2.50 2.53 -5.80
C PRO A 17 1.14 3.02 -5.28
N ALA A 18 0.27 2.09 -4.88
CA ALA A 18 -1.05 2.38 -4.30
C ALA A 18 -1.09 2.13 -2.78
N ILE A 19 -0.37 1.10 -2.32
CA ILE A 19 -0.22 0.74 -0.91
C ILE A 19 1.22 0.27 -0.68
N ARG A 20 1.82 0.66 0.43
CA ARG A 20 3.14 0.21 0.83
C ARG A 20 3.19 -0.09 2.33
N TYR A 21 3.62 -1.30 2.65
CA TYR A 21 3.96 -1.73 4.00
C TYR A 21 5.46 -1.65 4.20
N ASP A 22 5.91 -0.98 5.26
CA ASP A 22 7.31 -0.94 5.65
C ASP A 22 7.47 -1.10 7.18
N THR A 23 8.58 -1.72 7.56
CA THR A 23 8.95 -1.88 8.98
C THR A 23 10.08 -0.93 9.34
N ALA A 24 9.70 0.26 9.78
CA ALA A 24 10.61 1.26 10.30
C ALA A 24 10.51 1.31 11.84
N HIS A 25 11.64 1.10 12.52
CA HIS A 25 11.78 1.28 13.98
C HIS A 25 10.96 0.34 14.89
N GLY A 26 10.76 -0.92 14.51
CA GLY A 26 10.13 -1.92 15.38
C GLY A 26 8.60 -1.94 15.35
N PHE A 27 8.00 -1.16 14.46
CA PHE A 27 6.56 -1.17 14.18
C PHE A 27 6.34 -1.22 12.66
N ALA A 28 5.24 -1.84 12.25
CA ALA A 28 4.81 -1.85 10.86
C ALA A 28 3.96 -0.62 10.57
N HIS A 29 4.23 0.05 9.46
CA HIS A 29 3.40 1.13 8.95
C HIS A 29 2.80 0.71 7.60
N CYS A 30 1.60 1.20 7.33
CA CYS A 30 0.94 1.13 6.03
C CYS A 30 0.86 2.55 5.48
N ASP A 31 1.64 2.83 4.45
CA ASP A 31 1.56 4.04 3.65
C ASP A 31 0.54 3.80 2.53
N ILE A 32 -0.54 4.57 2.56
CA ILE A 32 -1.58 4.60 1.55
C ILE A 32 -1.26 5.71 0.57
N LEU A 33 -0.97 5.35 -0.68
CA LEU A 33 -0.57 6.30 -1.72
C LEU A 33 -1.75 6.61 -2.66
N HIS A 34 -1.97 7.89 -2.89
CA HIS A 34 -3.03 8.42 -3.72
C HIS A 34 -2.46 8.92 -5.05
N TYR A 35 -3.27 8.92 -6.11
CA TYR A 35 -2.83 9.35 -7.44
C TYR A 35 -2.31 10.79 -7.45
N GLY A 36 -2.94 11.67 -6.66
CA GLY A 36 -2.52 13.07 -6.49
C GLY A 36 -1.25 13.29 -5.67
N GLY A 37 -0.53 12.23 -5.27
CA GLY A 37 0.71 12.32 -4.49
C GLY A 37 0.51 12.48 -2.97
N LYS A 38 -0.74 12.46 -2.49
CA LYS A 38 -1.04 12.39 -1.06
C LYS A 38 -0.61 11.01 -0.54
N VAL A 39 -0.01 10.99 0.66
CA VAL A 39 0.33 9.76 1.37
C VAL A 39 -0.32 9.80 2.74
N GLU A 40 -1.16 8.81 3.05
CA GLU A 40 -1.76 8.63 4.36
C GLU A 40 -1.03 7.53 5.11
N LYS A 41 -0.51 7.84 6.29
CA LYS A 41 0.27 6.88 7.09
C LYS A 41 -0.60 6.29 8.17
N VAL A 42 -0.84 4.99 8.09
CA VAL A 42 -1.58 4.24 9.10
C VAL A 42 -0.58 3.44 9.92
N ARG A 43 -0.52 3.71 11.23
CA ARG A 43 0.23 2.85 12.14
C ARG A 43 -0.53 1.55 12.31
N MET A 44 0.15 0.44 12.09
CA MET A 44 -0.40 -0.85 12.46
C MET A 44 -0.33 -1.04 13.98
N PRO A 45 -1.19 -1.90 14.55
CA PRO A 45 -1.02 -2.40 15.90
C PRO A 45 0.41 -2.92 16.09
N ALA A 46 0.88 -3.01 17.34
CA ALA A 46 2.22 -3.50 17.67
C ALA A 46 2.39 -4.99 17.33
N LEU A 47 2.47 -5.28 16.03
CA LEU A 47 2.79 -6.57 15.45
C LEU A 47 4.31 -6.70 15.42
N ASP A 48 4.81 -7.88 15.74
CA ASP A 48 6.21 -8.18 15.49
C ASP A 48 6.51 -8.19 13.97
N TYR A 49 7.80 -8.22 13.60
CA TYR A 49 8.18 -8.16 12.19
C TYR A 49 7.59 -9.30 11.35
N LYS A 50 7.37 -10.48 11.92
CA LYS A 50 6.88 -11.64 11.18
C LYS A 50 5.38 -11.54 10.99
N GLU A 51 4.66 -11.16 12.05
CA GLU A 51 3.22 -10.88 12.01
C GLU A 51 2.91 -9.75 11.03
N ALA A 52 3.72 -8.69 11.03
CA ALA A 52 3.55 -7.58 10.08
C ALA A 52 3.75 -8.01 8.63
N LEU A 53 4.71 -8.89 8.34
CA LEU A 53 4.95 -9.40 7.00
C LEU A 53 3.79 -10.28 6.53
N THR A 54 3.36 -11.21 7.38
CA THR A 54 2.21 -12.08 7.10
C THR A 54 0.94 -11.25 6.89
N TYR A 55 0.69 -10.26 7.74
CA TYR A 55 -0.45 -9.37 7.57
C TYR A 55 -0.39 -8.60 6.26
N ALA A 56 0.77 -8.01 5.91
CA ALA A 56 0.92 -7.26 4.67
C ALA A 56 0.66 -8.14 3.44
N ASP A 57 1.13 -9.38 3.46
CA ASP A 57 0.92 -10.34 2.36
C ASP A 57 -0.57 -10.73 2.24
N GLU A 58 -1.19 -11.12 3.36
CA GLU A 58 -2.61 -11.49 3.41
C GLU A 58 -3.54 -10.34 3.04
N ASP A 59 -3.26 -9.13 3.54
CA ASP A 59 -4.03 -7.93 3.25
C ASP A 59 -3.96 -7.56 1.77
N LEU A 60 -2.76 -7.58 1.18
CA LEU A 60 -2.63 -7.32 -0.26
C LEU A 60 -3.30 -8.42 -1.08
N GLU A 61 -3.16 -9.71 -0.72
CA GLU A 61 -3.82 -10.81 -1.44
C GLU A 61 -5.35 -10.70 -1.42
N GLN A 62 -5.93 -10.29 -0.28
CA GLN A 62 -7.38 -10.20 -0.12
C GLN A 62 -7.96 -8.87 -0.66
N ASN A 63 -7.23 -7.77 -0.50
CA ASN A 63 -7.76 -6.42 -0.73
C ASN A 63 -7.17 -5.71 -1.97
N TRP A 64 -6.24 -6.31 -2.73
CA TRP A 64 -5.60 -5.64 -3.88
C TRP A 64 -6.59 -5.08 -4.90
N GLN A 65 -7.72 -5.77 -5.15
CA GLN A 65 -8.73 -5.31 -6.09
C GLN A 65 -9.36 -3.99 -5.63
N ALA A 66 -9.70 -3.89 -4.35
CA ALA A 66 -10.27 -2.69 -3.75
C ALA A 66 -9.27 -1.54 -3.75
N TYR A 67 -8.00 -1.80 -3.42
CA TYR A 67 -6.93 -0.79 -3.48
C TYR A 67 -6.72 -0.27 -4.90
N ARG A 68 -6.69 -1.17 -5.88
CA ARG A 68 -6.60 -0.81 -7.29
C ARG A 68 -7.81 0.02 -7.71
N GLU A 69 -9.03 -0.40 -7.38
CA GLU A 69 -10.24 0.33 -7.74
C GLU A 69 -10.28 1.73 -7.10
N ARG A 70 -9.91 1.85 -5.81
CA ARG A 70 -9.77 3.15 -5.14
C ARG A 70 -8.77 4.04 -5.88
N TYR A 71 -7.59 3.51 -6.19
CA TYR A 71 -6.57 4.27 -6.90
C TYR A 71 -7.06 4.73 -8.27
N MET A 72 -7.71 3.85 -9.04
CA MET A 72 -8.28 4.17 -10.35
C MET A 72 -9.39 5.23 -10.30
N LYS A 73 -10.18 5.28 -9.22
CA LYS A 73 -11.19 6.34 -9.01
C LYS A 73 -10.57 7.72 -8.83
N GLU A 74 -9.34 7.80 -8.35
CA GLU A 74 -8.60 9.06 -8.20
C GLU A 74 -7.87 9.48 -9.47
N VAL A 75 -7.70 8.56 -10.42
CA VAL A 75 -7.10 8.87 -11.73
C VAL A 75 -8.10 9.76 -12.49
N PRO A 76 -7.66 10.95 -12.94
CA PRO A 76 -8.48 11.80 -13.80
C PRO A 76 -8.85 11.01 -15.05
N HIS A 77 -10.14 10.86 -15.28
CA HIS A 77 -10.65 10.38 -16.55
C HIS A 77 -10.56 11.57 -17.49
N ASP A 78 -9.58 11.57 -18.39
CA ASP A 78 -9.54 12.51 -19.50
C ASP A 78 -10.79 12.23 -20.36
N GLY A 79 -11.83 13.04 -20.15
CA GLY A 79 -13.09 12.99 -20.90
C GLY A 79 -12.98 13.66 -22.26
#